data_AF-A0A2V6V1H9-F1
#
_entry.id   AF-A0A2V6V1H9-F1
#
_cell.length_a   1.000
_cell.length_b   1.000
_cell.length_c   1.000
_cell.angle_alpha   90.00
_cell.angle_beta   90.00
_cell.angle_gamma   90.00
#
_symmetry.space_group_name_H-M   'P 1'
#
loop_
_entity.id
_entity.type
_entity.pdbx_description
1 polymer ?
#
loop_
_entity_poly.entity_id
_entity_poly.type
_entity_poly.pdbx_seq_one_letter_code
_entity_poly.pdbx_strand_id
1 'polypeptide(L)'
;MLPARELYGDMLLAAGRPAEALAEYEKSQLREPNRYRRLFGAGQAAAQAGNRDKARLYFSKLAEMAGPGVRAPELQAVRQYLAKN
;
A
#
# COMPACT_ATOMS: atom_id res chain seq x y z
N MET A 1 3.66 -13.30 -12.88
CA MET A 1 2.31 -12.78 -13.17
C MET A 1 1.93 -11.77 -12.10
N LEU A 2 1.42 -10.59 -12.49
CA LEU A 2 0.82 -9.66 -11.53
C LEU A 2 -0.47 -10.32 -11.00
N PRO A 3 -0.68 -10.44 -9.68
CA PRO A 3 -1.93 -10.95 -9.19
C PRO A 3 -3.03 -9.95 -9.56
N ALA A 4 -4.09 -10.46 -10.19
CA ALA A 4 -5.23 -9.68 -10.69
C ALA A 4 -5.83 -8.72 -9.63
N ARG A 5 -5.62 -9.01 -8.34
CA ARG A 5 -6.12 -8.22 -7.22
C ARG A 5 -5.30 -6.96 -6.91
N GLU A 6 -4.00 -6.95 -7.22
CA GLU A 6 -3.19 -5.71 -7.17
C GLU A 6 -3.62 -4.74 -8.28
N LEU A 7 -3.85 -5.26 -9.49
CA LEU A 7 -4.39 -4.47 -10.60
C LEU A 7 -5.80 -3.96 -10.28
N TYR A 8 -6.63 -4.78 -9.63
CA TYR A 8 -7.97 -4.38 -9.21
C TYR A 8 -7.95 -3.31 -8.11
N GLY A 9 -7.03 -3.41 -7.14
CA GLY A 9 -6.83 -2.35 -6.15
C GLY A 9 -6.40 -1.03 -6.79
N ASP A 10 -5.52 -1.08 -7.79
CA ASP A 10 -5.08 0.10 -8.56
C ASP A 10 -6.23 0.71 -9.39
N MET A 11 -7.04 -0.14 -10.03
CA MET A 11 -8.25 0.28 -10.74
C MET A 11 -9.29 0.92 -9.81
N LEU A 12 -9.47 0.37 -8.60
CA LEU A 12 -10.38 0.93 -7.61
C LEU A 12 -9.88 2.27 -7.06
N LEU A 13 -8.56 2.44 -6.90
CA LEU A 13 -7.95 3.74 -6.58
C LEU A 13 -8.18 4.75 -7.69
N ALA A 14 -7.91 4.37 -8.95
CA ALA A 14 -8.14 5.22 -10.12
C ALA A 14 -9.63 5.59 -10.28
N ALA A 15 -10.54 4.72 -9.84
CA ALA A 15 -11.99 4.98 -9.82
C ALA A 15 -12.47 5.79 -8.61
N GLY A 16 -11.58 6.25 -7.72
CA GLY A 16 -11.96 7.03 -6.54
C GLY A 16 -12.65 6.20 -5.45
N ARG A 17 -12.41 4.89 -5.40
CA ARG A 17 -13.00 3.94 -4.44
C ARG A 17 -11.94 3.37 -3.48
N PRO A 18 -11.27 4.21 -2.67
CA PRO A 18 -10.11 3.81 -1.88
C PRO A 18 -10.44 2.81 -0.76
N ALA A 19 -11.63 2.86 -0.18
CA ALA A 19 -12.05 1.90 0.85
C ALA A 19 -12.19 0.48 0.31
N GLU A 20 -12.65 0.33 -0.94
CA GLU A 20 -12.80 -0.97 -1.59
C GLU A 20 -11.46 -1.48 -2.09
N ALA A 21 -10.61 -0.58 -2.61
CA ALA A 21 -9.23 -0.90 -2.95
C ALA A 21 -8.51 -1.50 -1.73
N LEU A 22 -8.66 -0.87 -0.56
CA LEU A 22 -8.08 -1.34 0.69
C LEU A 22 -8.55 -2.76 1.05
N ALA A 23 -9.86 -3.02 0.96
CA ALA A 23 -10.41 -4.34 1.25
C ALA A 23 -9.85 -5.43 0.31
N GLU A 24 -9.64 -5.12 -0.97
CA GLU A 24 -9.07 -6.05 -1.94
C GLU A 24 -7.57 -6.28 -1.72
N TYR A 25 -6.83 -5.24 -1.33
CA TYR A 25 -5.45 -5.37 -0.89
C TYR A 25 -5.33 -6.24 0.37
N GLU A 26 -6.19 -6.05 1.38
CA GLU A 26 -6.23 -6.85 2.61
C GLU A 26 -6.55 -8.34 2.32
N LYS A 27 -7.55 -8.61 1.48
CA LYS A 27 -7.87 -9.98 1.05
C LYS A 27 -6.74 -10.64 0.29
N SER A 28 -6.01 -9.87 -0.54
CA SER A 28 -4.87 -10.39 -1.29
C SER A 28 -3.70 -10.76 -0.37
N GLN A 29 -3.57 -10.09 0.79
CA GLN A 29 -2.52 -10.33 1.77
C GLN A 29 -2.62 -11.72 2.44
N LEU A 30 -3.83 -12.27 2.53
CA LEU A 30 -4.07 -13.61 3.10
C LEU A 30 -3.55 -14.74 2.21
N ARG A 31 -3.50 -14.55 0.88
CA ARG A 31 -3.07 -15.60 -0.06
C ARG A 31 -1.58 -15.56 -0.39
N GLU A 32 -0.97 -14.39 -0.37
CA GLU A 32 0.45 -14.23 -0.69
C GLU A 32 1.05 -13.14 0.21
N PRO A 33 1.41 -13.42 1.48
CA PRO A 33 1.96 -12.40 2.36
C PRO A 33 3.28 -11.80 1.82
N ASN A 34 3.60 -10.56 2.21
CA ASN A 34 4.89 -9.89 1.94
C ASN A 34 5.26 -9.53 0.49
N ARG A 35 4.33 -9.02 -0.32
CA ARG A 35 4.71 -8.29 -1.55
C ARG A 35 4.78 -6.79 -1.34
N TYR A 36 5.93 -6.24 -1.74
CA TYR A 36 6.29 -4.82 -1.69
C TYR A 36 5.21 -3.90 -2.29
N ARG A 37 4.84 -4.13 -3.56
CA ARG A 37 3.82 -3.35 -4.27
C ARG A 37 2.45 -3.35 -3.58
N ARG A 38 2.07 -4.47 -2.99
CA ARG A 38 0.77 -4.59 -2.30
C ARG A 38 0.72 -3.74 -1.03
N LEU A 39 1.77 -3.74 -0.22
CA LEU A 39 1.85 -2.89 0.97
C LEU A 39 1.78 -1.41 0.60
N PHE A 40 2.40 -1.03 -0.52
CA PHE A 40 2.33 0.33 -1.05
C PHE A 40 0.91 0.71 -1.49
N GLY A 41 0.25 -0.15 -2.28
CA GLY A 41 -1.13 0.04 -2.72
C GLY A 41 -2.13 0.09 -1.54
N ALA A 42 -1.95 -0.79 -0.55
CA ALA A 42 -2.75 -0.78 0.68
C ALA A 42 -2.56 0.50 1.49
N GLY A 43 -1.32 0.99 1.61
CA GLY A 43 -1.01 2.24 2.29
C GLY A 43 -1.60 3.45 1.58
N GLN A 44 -1.52 3.51 0.25
CA GLN A 44 -2.16 4.57 -0.55
C GLN A 44 -3.69 4.52 -0.42
N ALA A 45 -4.29 3.33 -0.52
CA ALA A 45 -5.72 3.16 -0.35
C ALA A 45 -6.21 3.56 1.03
N ALA A 46 -5.49 3.18 2.07
CA ALA A 46 -5.80 3.60 3.43
C ALA A 46 -5.67 5.13 3.58
N ALA A 47 -4.62 5.75 3.02
CA ALA A 47 -4.42 7.19 3.07
C ALA A 47 -5.55 7.95 2.34
N GLN A 48 -5.92 7.51 1.14
CA GLN A 48 -7.01 8.11 0.36
C GLN A 48 -8.39 7.84 0.97
N ALA A 49 -8.58 6.72 1.68
CA ALA A 49 -9.79 6.43 2.44
C ALA A 49 -9.87 7.20 3.78
N GLY A 50 -8.88 8.04 4.10
CA GLY A 50 -8.80 8.78 5.36
C GLY A 50 -8.39 7.93 6.58
N ASN A 51 -8.03 6.66 6.37
CA ASN A 51 -7.65 5.73 7.43
C ASN A 51 -6.14 5.84 7.73
N ARG A 52 -5.77 6.91 8.43
CA ARG A 52 -4.37 7.27 8.69
C ARG A 52 -3.61 6.20 9.49
N ASP A 53 -4.26 5.55 10.46
CA ASP A 53 -3.66 4.47 11.24
C ASP A 53 -3.24 3.29 10.37
N LYS A 54 -4.15 2.82 9.50
CA LYS A 54 -3.84 1.75 8.54
C LYS A 54 -2.77 2.19 7.54
N ALA A 55 -2.85 3.42 7.03
CA ALA A 55 -1.85 3.95 6.11
C ALA A 55 -0.45 3.90 6.72
N ARG A 56 -0.31 4.39 7.97
CA ARG A 56 0.95 4.38 8.72
C ARG A 56 1.43 2.95 8.99
N LEU A 57 0.54 2.03 9.34
CA LEU A 57 0.88 0.62 9.56
C LEU A 57 1.47 -0.04 8.29
N TYR A 58 0.81 0.10 7.14
CA TYR A 58 1.29 -0.49 5.89
C TYR A 58 2.57 0.15 5.40
N PHE A 59 2.69 1.47 5.53
CA PHE A 59 3.88 2.23 5.17
C PHE A 59 5.08 1.92 6.06
N SER A 60 4.90 1.75 7.37
CA SER A 60 5.96 1.28 8.27
C SER A 60 6.40 -0.13 7.89
N LYS A 61 5.47 -1.07 7.68
CA LYS A 61 5.82 -2.43 7.24
C LYS A 61 6.57 -2.45 5.92
N LEU A 62 6.19 -1.59 4.97
CA LEU A 62 6.92 -1.42 3.73
C LEU A 62 8.36 -0.94 4.01
N ALA A 63 8.51 0.11 4.81
CA ALA A 63 9.81 0.67 5.16
C ALA A 63 10.72 -0.34 5.89
N GLU A 64 10.16 -1.16 6.78
CA GLU A 64 10.88 -2.24 7.46
C GLU A 64 11.35 -3.31 6.47
N MET A 65 10.48 -3.70 5.52
CA MET A 65 10.82 -4.68 4.49
C MET A 65 11.85 -4.16 3.47
N ALA A 66 11.97 -2.84 3.32
CA ALA A 66 12.96 -2.20 2.43
C ALA A 66 14.40 -2.46 2.84
N GLY A 67 14.62 -2.51 4.15
CA GLY A 67 15.91 -2.12 4.71
C GLY A 67 16.31 -0.66 4.36
N PRO A 68 17.32 -0.13 5.03
CA PRO A 68 17.77 1.26 4.86
C PRO A 68 18.37 1.59 3.48
N GLY A 69 18.66 0.57 2.64
CA GLY A 69 19.37 0.71 1.35
C GLY A 69 18.52 0.61 0.08
N VAL A 70 17.26 0.17 0.15
CA VAL A 70 16.44 0.02 -1.06
C VAL A 70 15.86 1.36 -1.48
N ARG A 71 16.31 1.87 -2.62
CA ARG A 71 15.78 3.07 -3.28
C ARG A 71 14.74 2.66 -4.32
N ALA A 72 13.60 2.15 -3.86
CA ALA A 72 12.44 2.04 -4.75
C ALA A 72 11.73 3.40 -4.80
N PRO A 73 11.27 3.87 -5.97
CA PRO A 73 10.48 5.12 -6.06
C PRO A 73 9.24 5.08 -5.17
N GLU A 74 8.66 3.89 -4.96
CA GLU A 74 7.54 3.64 -4.04
C GLU A 74 7.89 4.01 -2.57
N LEU A 75 9.11 3.72 -2.11
CA LEU A 75 9.57 4.06 -0.75
C LEU A 75 9.74 5.55 -0.53
N GLN A 76 10.00 6.33 -1.57
CA GLN A 76 10.14 7.77 -1.43
C GLN A 76 8.79 8.41 -1.09
N ALA A 77 7.71 7.97 -1.75
CA ALA A 77 6.35 8.39 -1.42
C ALA A 77 5.95 7.96 0.00
N VAL A 78 6.32 6.75 0.42
CA VAL A 78 6.11 6.24 1.79
C VAL A 78 6.84 7.09 2.83
N ARG A 79 8.13 7.36 2.63
CA ARG A 79 8.93 8.19 3.53
C ARG A 79 8.40 9.63 3.58
N GLN A 80 7.98 10.19 2.45
CA GLN A 80 7.35 11.51 2.43
C GLN A 80 6.03 11.54 3.19
N TYR A 81 5.20 10.50 3.09
CA TYR A 81 3.96 10.39 3.86
C TYR A 81 4.24 10.29 5.36
N LEU A 82 5.19 9.43 5.76
CA LEU A 82 5.59 9.27 7.16
C LEU A 82 6.29 10.50 7.75
N ALA A 83 6.93 11.33 6.92
CA ALA A 83 7.57 12.58 7.37
C ALA A 83 6.57 13.75 7.49
N LYS A 84 5.39 13.66 6.85
CA LYS A 84 4.36 14.71 6.83
C LYS A 84 3.28 14.57 7.92
N ASN A 85 3.26 13.47 8.68
CA ASN A 85 2.21 13.12 9.65
C ASN A 85 2.80 12.46 10.91
#